data_AF-X1MRR4-F1
#
_entry.id   AF-X1MRR4-F1
#
_cell.length_a   1.000
_cell.length_b   1.000
_cell.length_c   1.000
_cell.angle_alpha   90.00
_cell.angle_beta   90.00
_cell.angle_gamma   90.00
#
_symmetry.space_group_name_H-M   'P 1'
#
loop_
_entity.id
_entity.type
_entity.pdbx_description
1 polymer ?
#
loop_
_entity_poly.entity_id
_entity_poly.type
_entity_poly.pdbx_seq_one_letter_code
_entity_poly.pdbx_strand_id
1 'polypeptide(L)'
;MSKIDWSKAPEWADGHGLVAHHGITEVWINMDQYAVVGAEDRAYPYGGGTGDHRHNFTRGQIQYITPRPASWDGEGLPPVGLEVECTFDSWGYWLKGKVLCYGEKMIFMEQESSKGDGKFEGSMNPDGIRFRPIRTPEQIAAEQRKAAIDAMAADAQLDFSAGELLTAREYVECAIAALHDAGYRKQVAP
;
A
#
# COMPACT_ATOMS: atom_id res chain seq x y z
N MET A 1 -5.63 1.86 23.87
CA MET A 1 -6.07 2.72 22.74
C MET A 1 -6.26 1.81 21.55
N SER A 2 -7.47 1.74 20.99
CA SER A 2 -7.71 1.06 19.72
C SER A 2 -6.85 1.72 18.64
N LYS A 3 -6.20 0.92 17.80
CA LYS A 3 -5.47 1.41 16.62
C LYS A 3 -6.52 1.99 15.66
N ILE A 4 -6.45 3.28 15.37
CA ILE A 4 -7.37 3.94 14.43
C ILE A 4 -7.22 3.32 13.03
N ASP A 5 -8.35 3.06 12.38
CA ASP A 5 -8.41 2.47 11.04
C ASP A 5 -8.47 3.58 9.97
N TRP A 6 -7.31 3.95 9.43
CA TRP A 6 -7.18 4.98 8.40
C TRP A 6 -7.83 4.62 7.06
N SER A 7 -8.21 3.36 6.83
CA SER A 7 -8.94 2.98 5.60
C SER A 7 -10.37 3.53 5.56
N LYS A 8 -10.91 3.92 6.72
CA LYS A 8 -12.23 4.55 6.87
C LYS A 8 -12.18 6.07 6.89
N ALA A 9 -10.97 6.65 6.84
CA ALA A 9 -10.81 8.09 6.88
C ALA A 9 -11.37 8.73 5.60
N PRO A 10 -12.13 9.83 5.70
CA PRO A 10 -12.51 10.63 4.54
C PRO A 10 -11.28 11.09 3.76
N GLU A 11 -11.40 11.24 2.44
CA GLU A 11 -10.29 11.66 1.58
C GLU A 11 -9.68 13.00 2.01
N TRP A 12 -10.53 13.93 2.46
CA TRP A 12 -10.13 15.26 2.93
C TRP A 12 -9.48 15.28 4.33
N ALA A 13 -9.51 14.17 5.07
CA ALA A 13 -8.99 14.14 6.43
C ALA A 13 -7.46 14.14 6.42
N ASP A 14 -6.87 15.10 7.14
CA ASP A 14 -5.43 15.23 7.36
C ASP A 14 -5.01 14.64 8.70
N GLY A 15 -5.97 14.31 9.57
CA GLY A 15 -5.72 13.83 10.91
C GLY A 15 -6.93 13.15 11.55
N HIS A 16 -6.65 12.50 12.67
CA HIS A 16 -7.61 11.98 13.63
C HIS A 16 -7.35 12.66 14.96
N GLY A 17 -8.39 12.96 15.73
CA GLY A 17 -8.26 13.58 17.04
C GLY A 17 -9.38 13.16 17.97
N LEU A 18 -9.24 13.59 19.23
CA LEU A 18 -10.19 13.31 20.30
C LEU A 18 -10.80 14.59 20.83
N VAL A 19 -12.12 14.59 21.04
CA VAL A 19 -12.84 15.66 21.71
C VAL A 19 -13.46 15.14 23.00
N ALA A 20 -13.15 15.80 24.11
CA ALA A 20 -13.74 15.50 25.42
C ALA A 20 -14.97 16.40 25.66
N HIS A 21 -16.15 15.95 25.24
CA HIS A 21 -17.42 16.66 25.47
C HIS A 21 -18.54 15.65 25.74
N HIS A 22 -19.00 15.55 27.00
CA HIS A 22 -19.93 14.51 27.47
C HIS A 22 -19.49 13.06 27.18
N GLY A 23 -18.18 12.83 27.12
CA GLY A 23 -17.56 11.59 26.70
C GLY A 23 -16.34 11.87 25.82
N ILE A 24 -15.63 10.83 25.40
CA ILE A 24 -14.57 10.93 24.38
C ILE A 24 -15.21 10.65 23.03
N THR A 25 -15.19 11.64 22.15
CA THR A 25 -15.61 11.50 20.74
C THR A 25 -14.38 11.49 19.85
N GLU A 26 -14.27 10.49 18.99
CA GLU A 26 -13.23 10.41 17.97
C GLU A 26 -13.67 11.15 16.71
N VAL A 27 -12.76 11.94 16.11
CA VAL A 27 -13.08 12.76 14.94
C VAL A 27 -11.97 12.70 13.88
N TRP A 28 -12.37 12.67 12.62
CA TRP A 28 -11.52 13.00 11.47
C TRP A 28 -11.44 14.51 11.33
N ILE A 29 -10.27 15.06 11.01
CA ILE A 29 -10.04 16.51 10.98
C ILE A 29 -9.22 16.96 9.78
N ASN A 30 -9.42 18.21 9.38
CA ASN A 30 -8.46 18.99 8.62
C ASN A 30 -8.42 20.43 9.17
N MET A 31 -7.85 21.37 8.41
CA MET A 31 -7.76 22.77 8.80
C MET A 31 -9.11 23.48 9.00
N ASP A 32 -10.15 23.05 8.28
CA ASP A 32 -11.40 23.78 8.13
C ASP A 32 -12.60 23.11 8.80
N GLN A 33 -12.56 21.78 8.94
CA GLN A 33 -13.70 20.97 9.39
C GLN A 33 -13.29 19.69 10.13
N TYR A 34 -14.30 19.05 10.72
CA TYR A 34 -14.20 17.73 11.31
C TYR A 34 -15.42 16.85 11.00
N ALA A 35 -15.30 15.53 11.15
CA ALA A 35 -16.41 14.58 11.10
C ALA A 35 -16.22 13.55 12.22
N VAL A 36 -17.32 13.04 12.78
CA VAL A 36 -17.25 11.99 13.82
C VAL A 36 -16.89 10.66 13.17
N VAL A 37 -15.97 9.90 13.77
CA VAL A 37 -15.63 8.54 13.29
C VAL A 37 -16.89 7.67 13.34
N GLY A 38 -17.26 7.05 12.22
CA GLY A 38 -18.50 6.28 12.03
C GLY A 38 -19.70 7.08 11.54
N ALA A 39 -19.56 8.40 11.34
CA ALA A 39 -20.57 9.28 10.75
C ALA A 39 -19.92 10.23 9.72
N GLU A 40 -19.10 9.64 8.84
CA GLU A 40 -18.28 10.35 7.86
C GLU A 40 -19.09 11.11 6.79
N ASP A 41 -20.39 10.81 6.65
CA ASP A 41 -21.32 11.50 5.75
C ASP A 41 -21.58 12.96 6.19
N ARG A 42 -21.17 13.34 7.41
CA ARG A 42 -21.44 14.65 7.99
C ARG A 42 -20.16 15.33 8.44
N ALA A 43 -19.63 16.19 7.58
CA ALA A 43 -18.57 17.12 7.93
C ALA A 43 -19.17 18.41 8.53
N TYR A 44 -18.58 18.87 9.62
CA TYR A 44 -19.01 20.06 10.36
C TYR A 44 -17.87 21.09 10.36
N PRO A 45 -18.16 22.37 10.07
CA PRO A 45 -17.20 23.44 10.29
C PRO A 45 -16.94 23.63 11.79
N TYR A 46 -15.76 24.13 12.15
CA TYR A 46 -15.47 24.48 13.55
C TYR A 46 -16.32 25.67 14.04
N GLY A 47 -16.78 25.65 15.29
CA GLY A 47 -17.44 26.83 15.89
C GLY A 47 -18.13 26.56 17.24
N GLY A 48 -17.72 27.27 18.31
CA GLY A 48 -18.26 27.14 19.67
C GLY A 48 -19.18 28.30 20.12
N GLY A 49 -20.13 28.07 21.07
CA GLY A 49 -21.07 29.07 21.65
C GLY A 49 -22.57 28.96 21.24
N THR A 50 -23.37 30.03 21.41
CA THR A 50 -24.85 30.06 21.24
C THR A 50 -25.34 30.72 19.94
N GLY A 51 -25.10 30.09 18.80
CA GLY A 51 -25.57 30.51 17.47
C GLY A 51 -25.62 29.33 16.49
N ASP A 52 -26.12 29.52 15.27
CA ASP A 52 -26.53 28.45 14.34
C ASP A 52 -25.45 27.41 13.99
N HIS A 53 -24.17 27.78 14.05
CA HIS A 53 -23.02 26.88 13.84
C HIS A 53 -22.08 26.81 15.04
N ARG A 54 -22.49 27.40 16.18
CA ARG A 54 -21.67 27.49 17.39
C ARG A 54 -21.85 26.30 18.35
N HIS A 55 -22.68 25.32 17.98
CA HIS A 55 -22.79 24.05 18.70
C HIS A 55 -21.69 23.04 18.32
N ASN A 56 -20.86 23.37 17.33
CA ASN A 56 -19.80 22.50 16.84
C ASN A 56 -18.57 22.58 17.75
N PHE A 57 -17.69 21.59 17.64
CA PHE A 57 -16.42 21.67 18.34
C PHE A 57 -15.56 22.81 17.77
N THR A 58 -14.85 23.51 18.64
CA THR A 58 -13.76 24.39 18.20
C THR A 58 -12.53 23.54 17.92
N ARG A 59 -11.69 23.96 16.98
CA ARG A 59 -10.43 23.25 16.69
C ARG A 59 -9.54 23.08 17.93
N GLY A 60 -9.53 24.07 18.83
CA GLY A 60 -8.77 24.02 20.08
C GLY A 60 -9.28 23.00 21.10
N GLN A 61 -10.50 22.48 20.94
CA GLN A 61 -11.02 21.39 21.77
C GLN A 61 -10.57 20.01 21.29
N ILE A 62 -9.99 19.91 20.08
CA ILE A 62 -9.47 18.66 19.55
C ILE A 62 -8.07 18.44 20.10
N GLN A 63 -7.88 17.32 20.78
CA GLN A 63 -6.63 16.92 21.39
C GLN A 63 -6.15 15.58 20.81
N TYR A 64 -4.90 15.22 21.13
CA TYR A 64 -4.29 13.95 20.70
C TYR A 64 -4.34 13.74 19.18
N ILE A 65 -4.06 14.80 18.43
CA ILE A 65 -4.09 14.77 16.97
C ILE A 65 -3.02 13.80 16.46
N THR A 66 -3.48 12.75 15.80
CA THR A 66 -2.64 11.83 15.03
C THR A 66 -2.75 12.24 13.56
N PRO A 67 -1.66 12.69 12.92
CA PRO A 67 -1.71 13.04 11.50
C PRO A 67 -2.01 11.79 10.66
N ARG A 68 -2.68 11.99 9.53
CA ARG A 68 -2.87 10.93 8.55
C ARG A 68 -1.49 10.44 8.10
N PRO A 69 -1.25 9.11 8.12
CA PRO A 69 -0.02 8.56 7.54
C PRO A 69 0.09 9.06 6.11
N ALA A 70 1.21 9.69 5.79
CA ALA A 70 1.46 10.15 4.43
C ALA A 70 1.38 8.95 3.46
N SER A 71 0.68 9.14 2.34
CA SER A 71 0.75 8.20 1.22
C SER A 71 2.16 8.26 0.66
N TRP A 72 2.93 7.21 0.87
CA TRP A 72 4.28 7.08 0.33
C TRP A 72 4.18 6.42 -1.05
N ASP A 73 4.71 7.10 -2.06
CA ASP A 73 4.71 6.66 -3.46
C ASP A 73 5.82 5.64 -3.78
N GLY A 74 6.70 5.37 -2.82
CA GLY A 74 7.85 4.49 -2.98
C GLY A 74 9.17 5.24 -3.13
N GLU A 75 9.17 6.59 -3.19
CA GLU A 75 10.41 7.37 -3.28
C GLU A 75 10.96 7.75 -1.90
N GLY A 76 12.25 7.46 -1.68
CA GLY A 76 12.93 7.77 -0.41
C GLY A 76 12.63 6.76 0.70
N LEU A 77 12.68 7.22 1.96
CA LEU A 77 12.38 6.36 3.11
C LEU A 77 10.89 6.44 3.46
N PRO A 78 10.24 5.29 3.75
CA PRO A 78 8.84 5.29 4.14
C PRO A 78 8.57 6.07 5.44
N PRO A 79 7.40 6.69 5.62
CA PRO A 79 7.01 7.31 6.88
C PRO A 79 7.00 6.31 8.05
N VAL A 80 7.38 6.77 9.24
CA VAL A 80 7.22 5.98 10.47
C VAL A 80 5.76 5.62 10.68
N GLY A 81 5.50 4.36 10.99
CA GLY A 81 4.16 3.82 11.21
C GLY A 81 3.50 3.25 9.95
N LEU A 82 4.07 3.47 8.76
CA LEU A 82 3.53 2.96 7.50
C LEU A 82 3.85 1.46 7.34
N GLU A 83 2.86 0.70 6.87
CA GLU A 83 3.06 -0.68 6.44
C GLU A 83 3.54 -0.70 4.98
N VAL A 84 4.62 -1.45 4.72
CA VAL A 84 5.35 -1.50 3.46
C VAL A 84 5.70 -2.94 3.12
N GLU A 85 6.04 -3.19 1.86
CA GLU A 85 6.82 -4.37 1.52
C GLU A 85 8.31 -4.03 1.57
N CYS A 86 9.12 -4.91 2.15
CA CYS A 86 10.56 -4.78 2.19
C CYS A 86 11.25 -6.05 1.66
N THR A 87 12.42 -5.86 1.06
CA THR A 87 13.34 -6.95 0.69
C THR A 87 14.75 -6.52 1.04
N PHE A 88 15.59 -7.51 1.30
CA PHE A 88 17.03 -7.33 1.28
C PHE A 88 17.53 -7.66 -0.13
N ASP A 89 18.64 -7.04 -0.52
CA ASP A 89 19.27 -7.34 -1.81
C ASP A 89 19.61 -8.84 -1.96
N SER A 90 19.79 -9.56 -0.84
CA SER A 90 20.13 -10.98 -0.81
C SER A 90 18.95 -11.95 -0.74
N TRP A 91 17.72 -11.48 -0.50
CA TRP A 91 16.60 -12.39 -0.20
C TRP A 91 15.88 -12.90 -1.43
N GLY A 92 15.77 -12.11 -2.49
CA GLY A 92 15.02 -12.49 -3.70
C GLY A 92 13.51 -12.60 -3.50
N TYR A 93 12.98 -12.20 -2.34
CA TYR A 93 11.54 -12.13 -2.05
C TYR A 93 11.21 -10.96 -1.13
N TRP A 94 9.97 -10.48 -1.22
CA TRP A 94 9.47 -9.35 -0.44
C TRP A 94 8.60 -9.82 0.72
N LEU A 95 8.72 -9.18 1.87
CA LEU A 95 7.90 -9.42 3.07
C LEU A 95 7.15 -8.16 3.46
N LYS A 96 6.01 -8.30 4.12
CA LYS A 96 5.33 -7.17 4.74
C LYS A 96 6.01 -6.78 6.05
N GLY A 97 6.12 -5.48 6.27
CA GLY A 97 6.65 -4.92 7.51
C GLY A 97 6.09 -3.53 7.79
N LYS A 98 6.42 -3.01 8.96
CA LYS A 98 6.01 -1.69 9.44
C LYS A 98 7.21 -0.97 10.01
N VAL A 99 7.42 0.27 9.56
CA VAL A 99 8.49 1.13 10.09
C VAL A 99 8.11 1.56 11.51
N LEU A 100 8.97 1.29 12.49
CA LEU A 100 8.75 1.66 13.88
C LEU A 100 9.47 2.97 14.23
N CYS A 101 10.72 3.13 13.81
CA CYS A 101 11.46 4.38 13.90
C CYS A 101 12.76 4.36 13.07
N TYR A 102 13.35 5.55 12.90
CA TYR A 102 14.67 5.75 12.31
C TYR A 102 15.67 6.14 13.40
N GLY A 103 16.75 5.38 13.51
CA GLY A 103 17.97 5.81 14.17
C GLY A 103 18.95 6.46 13.18
N GLU A 104 20.07 6.97 13.68
CA GLU A 104 21.09 7.62 12.84
C GLU A 104 21.68 6.69 11.78
N LYS A 105 21.76 5.39 12.08
CA LYS A 105 22.39 4.38 11.22
C LYS A 105 21.52 3.16 10.94
N MET A 106 20.37 3.06 11.58
CA MET A 106 19.55 1.85 11.59
C MET A 106 18.08 2.21 11.46
N ILE A 107 17.34 1.39 10.73
CA ILE A 107 15.88 1.40 10.71
C ILE A 107 15.40 0.31 11.65
N PHE A 108 14.44 0.63 12.52
CA PHE A 108 13.76 -0.36 13.35
C PHE A 108 12.39 -0.67 12.74
N MET A 109 12.10 -1.96 12.58
CA MET A 109 10.87 -2.41 11.93
C MET A 109 10.29 -3.64 12.62
N GLU A 110 8.96 -3.75 12.55
CA GLU A 110 8.25 -5.01 12.69
C GLU A 110 8.15 -5.64 11.30
N GLN A 111 8.44 -6.93 11.16
CA GLN A 111 8.33 -7.65 9.89
C GLN A 111 7.75 -9.04 10.06
N GLU A 112 7.09 -9.53 9.03
CA GLU A 112 6.67 -10.92 8.98
C GLU A 112 7.88 -11.86 8.90
N SER A 113 7.77 -12.99 9.57
CA SER A 113 8.72 -14.07 9.40
C SER A 113 8.56 -14.73 8.04
N SER A 114 9.68 -14.97 7.36
CA SER A 114 9.71 -15.77 6.12
C SER A 114 9.23 -17.21 6.33
N LYS A 115 9.20 -17.70 7.58
CA LYS A 115 8.65 -19.02 7.94
C LYS A 115 7.15 -18.98 8.26
N GLY A 116 6.53 -17.81 8.30
CA GLY A 116 5.12 -17.65 8.63
C GLY A 116 4.75 -17.93 10.10
N ASP A 117 5.73 -18.01 11.00
CA ASP A 117 5.54 -18.28 12.43
C ASP A 117 5.20 -17.03 13.26
N GLY A 118 4.97 -15.90 12.59
CA GLY A 118 4.50 -14.66 13.21
C GLY A 118 5.26 -13.44 12.72
N LYS A 119 5.23 -12.38 13.53
CA LYS A 119 5.96 -11.14 13.31
C LYS A 119 7.10 -11.02 14.32
N PHE A 120 8.17 -10.36 13.92
CA PHE A 120 9.27 -10.04 14.81
C PHE A 120 9.77 -8.61 14.58
N GLU A 121 10.40 -8.05 15.60
CA GLU A 121 11.05 -6.76 15.53
C GLU A 121 12.54 -6.92 15.24
N GLY A 122 13.07 -6.08 14.36
CA GLY A 122 14.47 -6.09 13.98
C GLY A 122 15.00 -4.69 13.70
N SER A 123 16.30 -4.53 13.84
CA SER A 123 17.03 -3.37 13.36
C SER A 123 17.84 -3.73 12.12
N MET A 124 17.81 -2.86 11.12
CA MET A 124 18.40 -3.11 9.80
C MET A 124 19.19 -1.90 9.32
N ASN A 125 20.24 -2.15 8.54
CA ASN A 125 20.97 -1.08 7.87
C ASN A 125 20.11 -0.56 6.70
N PRO A 126 19.81 0.76 6.63
CA PRO A 126 19.02 1.35 5.54
C PRO A 126 19.60 1.10 4.14
N ASP A 127 20.91 0.95 4.00
CA ASP A 127 21.57 0.81 2.69
C ASP A 127 21.32 -0.56 2.04
N GLY A 128 21.06 -1.59 2.85
CA GLY A 128 20.88 -2.98 2.39
C GLY A 128 19.42 -3.42 2.26
N ILE A 129 18.48 -2.49 2.42
CA ILE A 129 17.04 -2.75 2.37
C ILE A 129 16.39 -1.90 1.29
N ARG A 130 15.46 -2.53 0.57
CA ARG A 130 14.59 -1.86 -0.39
C ARG A 130 13.17 -1.91 0.14
N PHE A 131 12.47 -0.80 -0.06
CA PHE A 131 11.08 -0.65 0.32
C PHE A 131 10.24 -0.40 -0.92
N ARG A 132 8.97 -0.79 -0.84
CA ARG A 132 7.93 -0.33 -1.75
C ARG A 132 6.57 -0.31 -1.05
N PRO A 133 5.60 0.44 -1.59
CA PRO A 133 4.22 0.38 -1.11
C PRO A 133 3.66 -1.04 -1.18
N ILE A 134 2.71 -1.36 -0.29
CA ILE A 134 2.01 -2.64 -0.36
C ILE A 134 1.22 -2.70 -1.66
N ARG A 135 1.49 -3.75 -2.46
CA ARG A 135 0.78 -3.96 -3.72
C ARG A 135 -0.67 -4.35 -3.48
N THR A 136 -1.57 -3.88 -4.33
CA THR A 136 -2.96 -4.30 -4.33
C THR A 136 -3.09 -5.73 -4.90
N PRO A 137 -4.15 -6.48 -4.57
CA PRO A 137 -4.40 -7.80 -5.17
C PRO A 137 -4.39 -7.77 -6.71
N GLU A 138 -4.88 -6.69 -7.31
CA GLU A 138 -4.92 -6.50 -8.75
C GLU A 138 -3.51 -6.31 -9.33
N GLN A 139 -2.65 -5.55 -8.66
CA GLN A 139 -1.25 -5.40 -9.05
C GLN A 139 -0.50 -6.74 -8.96
N ILE A 140 -0.71 -7.49 -7.88
CA ILE A 140 -0.12 -8.83 -7.72
C ILE A 140 -0.60 -9.76 -8.85
N ALA A 141 -1.91 -9.77 -9.14
CA ALA A 141 -2.46 -10.59 -10.22
C ALA A 141 -1.92 -10.18 -11.60
N ALA A 142 -1.76 -8.89 -11.85
CA ALA A 142 -1.18 -8.38 -13.09
C ALA A 142 0.30 -8.78 -13.24
N GLU A 143 1.09 -8.68 -12.17
CA GLU A 143 2.49 -9.12 -12.13
C GLU A 143 2.60 -10.64 -12.34
N GLN A 144 1.75 -11.44 -11.68
CA GLN A 144 1.71 -12.89 -11.86
C GLN A 144 1.32 -13.27 -13.30
N ARG A 145 0.34 -12.57 -13.87
CA ARG A 145 -0.05 -12.76 -15.28
C ARG A 145 1.11 -12.43 -16.21
N LYS A 146 1.82 -11.32 -15.97
CA LYS A 146 3.00 -10.95 -16.76
C LYS A 146 4.11 -11.98 -16.63
N ALA A 147 4.45 -12.39 -15.41
CA ALA A 147 5.47 -13.41 -15.15
C ALA A 147 5.13 -14.75 -15.83
N ALA A 148 3.85 -15.14 -15.84
CA ALA A 148 3.40 -16.32 -16.56
C ALA A 148 3.60 -16.17 -18.08
N ILE A 149 3.28 -15.00 -18.65
CA ILE A 149 3.53 -14.71 -20.07
C ILE A 149 5.03 -14.73 -20.40
N ASP A 150 5.85 -14.13 -19.54
CA ASP A 150 7.31 -14.08 -19.72
C ASP A 150 7.92 -15.50 -19.65
N ALA A 151 7.43 -16.34 -18.74
CA ALA A 151 7.82 -17.75 -18.66
C ALA A 151 7.40 -18.54 -19.92
N MET A 152 6.17 -18.33 -20.41
CA MET A 152 5.71 -18.93 -21.68
C MET A 152 6.60 -18.53 -22.86
N ALA A 153 7.00 -17.25 -22.93
CA ALA A 153 7.89 -16.75 -23.97
C ALA A 153 9.29 -17.37 -23.88
N ALA A 154 9.82 -17.55 -22.66
CA ALA A 154 11.11 -18.20 -22.42
C ALA A 154 11.09 -19.68 -22.79
N ASP A 155 10.05 -20.42 -22.39
CA ASP A 155 9.89 -21.85 -22.70
C ASP A 155 9.79 -22.10 -24.21
N ALA A 156 9.05 -21.25 -24.91
CA ALA A 156 8.93 -21.30 -26.38
C ALA A 156 10.14 -20.70 -27.11
N GLN A 157 11.16 -20.21 -26.37
CA GLN A 157 12.37 -19.59 -26.92
C GLN A 157 12.06 -18.50 -27.96
N LEU A 158 11.03 -17.69 -27.69
CA LEU A 158 10.57 -16.68 -28.63
C LEU A 158 11.62 -15.57 -28.77
N ASP A 159 12.16 -15.44 -29.97
CA ASP A 159 13.05 -14.34 -30.32
C ASP A 159 12.24 -13.17 -30.89
N PHE A 160 12.14 -12.10 -30.10
CA PHE A 160 11.45 -10.86 -30.49
C PHE A 160 12.26 -10.00 -31.46
N SER A 161 13.53 -10.34 -31.74
CA SER A 161 14.37 -9.62 -32.71
C SER A 161 14.12 -10.04 -34.16
N ALA A 162 13.48 -11.19 -34.39
CA ALA A 162 13.14 -11.69 -35.73
C ALA A 162 12.02 -10.90 -36.45
N GLY A 163 11.38 -9.96 -35.75
CA GLY A 163 10.24 -9.18 -36.26
C GLY A 163 10.55 -8.25 -37.44
N GLU A 164 11.82 -7.98 -37.74
CA GLU A 164 12.22 -7.13 -38.87
C GLU A 164 12.14 -7.85 -40.24
N LEU A 165 12.09 -9.18 -40.25
CA LEU A 165 12.09 -10.01 -41.48
C LEU A 165 10.75 -10.68 -41.78
N LEU A 166 9.78 -10.59 -40.87
CA LEU A 166 8.48 -11.26 -40.94
C LEU A 166 7.35 -10.24 -40.92
N THR A 167 6.25 -10.55 -41.61
CA THR A 167 5.00 -9.81 -41.40
C THR A 167 4.46 -10.06 -39.99
N ALA A 168 3.65 -9.14 -39.47
CA ALA A 168 3.02 -9.30 -38.15
C ALA A 168 2.25 -10.62 -38.00
N ARG A 169 1.67 -11.13 -39.09
CA ARG A 169 0.96 -12.41 -39.11
C ARG A 169 1.92 -13.59 -38.98
N GLU A 170 2.97 -13.63 -39.80
CA GLU A 170 3.97 -14.71 -39.78
C GLU A 170 4.66 -14.80 -38.42
N TYR A 171 4.97 -13.66 -37.81
CA TYR A 171 5.52 -13.61 -36.46
C TYR A 171 4.59 -14.27 -35.43
N VAL A 172 3.29 -13.95 -35.47
CA VAL A 172 2.29 -14.55 -34.57
C VAL A 172 2.14 -16.05 -34.81
N GLU A 173 2.11 -16.49 -36.07
CA GLU A 173 2.02 -17.92 -36.42
C GLU A 173 3.26 -18.69 -35.91
N CYS A 174 4.47 -18.15 -36.06
CA CYS A 174 5.71 -18.71 -35.51
C CYS A 174 5.65 -18.81 -33.98
N ALA A 175 5.19 -17.76 -33.30
CA ALA A 175 5.09 -17.76 -31.83
C ALA A 175 4.08 -18.79 -31.31
N ILE A 176 2.94 -18.93 -31.99
CA ILE A 176 1.92 -19.94 -31.64
C ILE A 176 2.45 -21.36 -31.87
N ALA A 177 3.17 -21.60 -32.99
CA ALA A 177 3.79 -22.89 -33.27
C ALA A 177 4.82 -23.26 -32.19
N ALA A 178 5.70 -22.32 -31.81
CA ALA A 178 6.70 -22.54 -30.77
C ALA A 178 6.06 -22.84 -29.40
N LEU A 179 5.00 -22.12 -29.02
CA LEU A 179 4.24 -22.44 -27.79
C LEU A 179 3.60 -23.83 -27.85
N HIS A 180 3.04 -24.21 -29.02
CA HIS A 180 2.48 -25.54 -29.21
C HIS A 180 3.55 -26.64 -29.10
N ASP A 181 4.73 -26.42 -29.66
CA ASP A 181 5.87 -27.35 -29.62
C ASP A 181 6.50 -27.44 -28.23
N ALA A 182 6.46 -26.35 -27.44
CA ALA A 182 6.77 -26.34 -26.02
C ALA A 182 5.70 -27.03 -25.14
N GLY A 183 4.61 -27.53 -25.74
CA GLY A 183 3.59 -28.34 -25.05
C GLY A 183 2.41 -27.56 -24.49
N TYR A 184 2.30 -26.25 -24.72
CA TYR A 184 1.16 -25.46 -24.25
C TYR A 184 -0.13 -25.85 -24.97
N ARG A 185 -1.22 -26.05 -24.22
CA ARG A 185 -2.55 -26.40 -24.74
C ARG A 185 -3.63 -25.58 -24.05
N LYS A 186 -4.77 -25.40 -24.73
CA LYS A 186 -5.94 -24.75 -24.15
C LYS A 186 -6.44 -25.57 -22.96
N GLN A 187 -6.50 -24.95 -21.78
CA GLN A 187 -7.21 -25.50 -20.64
C GLN A 187 -8.72 -25.32 -20.87
N VAL A 188 -9.47 -26.43 -20.84
CA VAL A 188 -10.94 -26.41 -20.85
C VAL A 188 -11.38 -26.43 -19.39
N ALA A 189 -12.06 -25.39 -18.93
CA ALA A 189 -12.64 -25.41 -17.59
C ALA A 189 -13.70 -26.55 -17.52
N PRO A 190 -13.73 -27.34 -16.42
CA PRO A 190 -14.79 -28.33 -16.20
C PRO A 190 -16.16 -27.67 -16.00
#